data_AF-A0A7Z9WVJ8-F1
#
_entry.id   AF-A0A7Z9WVJ8-F1
#
_cell.length_a   1.000
_cell.length_b   1.000
_cell.length_c   1.000
_cell.angle_alpha   90.00
_cell.angle_beta   90.00
_cell.angle_gamma   90.00
#
_symmetry.space_group_name_H-M   'P 1'
#
loop_
_entity.id
_entity.type
_entity.pdbx_description
1 polymer ?
#
loop_
_entity_poly.entity_id
_entity_poly.type
_entity_poly.pdbx_seq_one_letter_code
_entity_poly.pdbx_strand_id
1 'polypeptide(L)'
;MSMTQLDDYRTKFTLETFSFLPELTPDEIYDQIVYIINQGWTPALEHEAPENVSHHYWGMWKLPFFGMRDPDEVLREIEACRAAYPDHFIRLIGYDDYTQCQGHNFVVYRPRGY
;
A
#
# COMPACT_ATOMS: atom_id res chain seq x y z
N MET A 1 -18.02 9.21 -32.94
CA MET A 1 -17.43 10.22 -32.05
C MET A 1 -18.08 10.04 -30.69
N SER A 2 -17.34 9.52 -29.70
CA SER A 2 -17.87 9.40 -28.34
C SER A 2 -17.99 10.80 -27.75
N MET A 3 -19.20 11.21 -27.36
CA MET A 3 -19.38 12.43 -26.59
C MET A 3 -18.74 12.20 -25.23
N THR A 4 -17.72 12.98 -24.89
CA THR A 4 -17.19 13.04 -23.53
C THR A 4 -18.30 13.60 -22.64
N GLN A 5 -19.04 12.71 -22.00
CA GLN A 5 -20.03 13.08 -21.00
C GLN A 5 -19.25 13.60 -19.78
N LEU A 6 -19.31 14.91 -19.54
CA LEU A 6 -18.81 15.49 -18.30
C LEU A 6 -19.80 15.11 -17.20
N ASP A 7 -19.48 14.05 -16.46
CA ASP A 7 -20.15 13.75 -15.20
C ASP A 7 -19.64 14.66 -14.08
N ASP A 8 -20.47 14.86 -13.05
CA ASP A 8 -20.12 15.58 -11.84
C ASP A 8 -18.95 14.89 -11.11
N TYR A 9 -17.88 15.64 -10.85
CA TYR A 9 -16.74 15.13 -10.09
C TYR A 9 -17.08 15.06 -8.61
N ARG A 10 -17.42 13.86 -8.14
CA ARG A 10 -17.57 13.61 -6.72
C ARG A 10 -16.21 13.58 -6.06
N THR A 11 -15.97 14.55 -5.17
CA THR A 11 -14.77 14.55 -4.31
C THR A 11 -14.75 13.26 -3.52
N LYS A 12 -13.65 12.50 -3.65
CA LYS A 12 -13.42 11.26 -2.92
C LYS A 12 -12.26 11.44 -1.98
N PHE A 13 -12.35 10.79 -0.83
CA PHE A 13 -11.20 10.61 0.05
C PHE A 13 -10.16 9.73 -0.66
N THR A 14 -8.89 10.15 -0.65
CA THR A 14 -7.79 9.54 -1.41
C THR A 14 -6.61 9.26 -0.50
N LEU A 15 -5.78 8.31 -0.91
CA LEU A 15 -4.69 7.73 -0.13
C LEU A 15 -3.40 7.69 -0.96
N GLU A 16 -3.10 8.80 -1.63
CA GLU A 16 -1.93 8.98 -2.51
C GLU A 16 -1.90 7.99 -3.69
N THR A 17 -0.72 7.45 -4.01
CA THR A 17 -0.45 6.58 -5.16
C THR A 17 -1.49 5.48 -5.33
N PHE A 18 -1.96 5.29 -6.56
CA PHE A 18 -3.00 4.33 -6.96
C PHE A 18 -4.40 4.55 -6.37
N SER A 19 -4.62 5.50 -5.46
CA SER A 19 -5.93 5.65 -4.81
C SER A 19 -7.08 6.13 -5.71
N PHE A 20 -6.79 6.59 -6.93
CA PHE A 20 -7.77 6.93 -7.97
C PHE A 20 -8.14 5.74 -8.87
N LEU A 21 -7.39 4.64 -8.80
CA LEU A 21 -7.71 3.40 -9.50
C LEU A 21 -8.78 2.61 -8.70
N PRO A 22 -9.42 1.60 -9.32
CA PRO A 22 -10.11 0.57 -8.55
C PRO A 22 -9.20 -0.06 -7.49
N GLU A 23 -9.80 -0.65 -6.45
CA GLU A 23 -9.02 -1.41 -5.47
C GLU A 23 -8.22 -2.50 -6.18
N LEU A 24 -6.93 -2.58 -5.85
CA LEU A 24 -6.04 -3.55 -6.46
C LEU A 24 -6.46 -4.96 -6.04
N THR A 25 -6.51 -5.85 -7.01
CA THR A 25 -6.69 -7.28 -6.79
C THR A 25 -5.46 -7.89 -6.09
N PRO A 26 -5.59 -9.07 -5.46
CA PRO A 26 -4.45 -9.75 -4.85
C PRO A 26 -3.27 -9.96 -5.83
N ASP A 27 -3.57 -10.28 -7.09
CA ASP A 27 -2.55 -10.48 -8.13
C ASP A 27 -1.84 -9.15 -8.48
N GLU A 28 -2.57 -8.03 -8.54
CA GLU A 28 -1.97 -6.71 -8.78
C GLU A 28 -1.10 -6.24 -7.61
N ILE A 29 -1.50 -6.54 -6.37
CA ILE A 29 -0.67 -6.29 -5.18
C ILE A 29 0.60 -7.15 -5.24
N TYR A 30 0.47 -8.41 -5.62
CA TYR A 30 1.60 -9.33 -5.79
C TYR A 30 2.61 -8.80 -6.84
N ASP A 31 2.12 -8.29 -7.97
CA ASP A 31 2.96 -7.67 -8.99
C ASP A 31 3.73 -6.44 -8.46
N GLN A 32 3.12 -5.62 -7.60
CA GLN A 32 3.82 -4.50 -6.96
C GLN A 32 4.89 -4.97 -5.97
N ILE A 33 4.64 -6.05 -5.21
CA ILE A 33 5.64 -6.65 -4.33
C ILE A 33 6.84 -7.14 -5.15
N VAL A 34 6.58 -7.87 -6.24
CA VAL A 34 7.63 -8.33 -7.18
C VAL A 34 8.42 -7.15 -7.74
N TYR A 35 7.74 -6.06 -8.11
CA TYR A 35 8.40 -4.85 -8.57
C TYR A 35 9.36 -4.27 -7.53
N ILE A 36 8.91 -4.08 -6.27
CA ILE A 36 9.75 -3.57 -5.18
C ILE A 36 11.01 -4.43 -5.00
N ILE A 37 10.84 -5.76 -4.94
CA ILE A 37 11.97 -6.70 -4.77
C ILE A 37 12.93 -6.65 -5.96
N ASN A 38 12.41 -6.54 -7.19
CA ASN A 38 13.22 -6.46 -8.41
C ASN A 38 13.98 -5.14 -8.56
N GLN A 39 13.47 -4.04 -7.99
CA GLN A 39 14.24 -2.78 -7.87
C GLN A 39 15.37 -2.88 -6.85
N GLY A 40 15.42 -3.96 -6.05
CA GLY A 40 16.37 -4.10 -4.94
C GLY A 40 15.98 -3.28 -3.71
N TRP A 41 14.77 -2.73 -3.68
CA TRP A 41 14.26 -1.97 -2.56
C TRP A 41 13.82 -2.89 -1.42
N THR A 42 13.83 -2.37 -0.20
CA THR A 42 13.41 -3.10 1.00
C THR A 42 11.91 -2.91 1.25
N PRO A 43 11.08 -3.96 1.15
CA PRO A 43 9.66 -3.85 1.47
C PRO A 43 9.44 -3.56 2.96
N ALA A 44 8.40 -2.80 3.28
CA ALA A 44 7.96 -2.57 4.65
C ALA A 44 6.45 -2.34 4.68
N LEU A 45 5.83 -2.64 5.82
CA LEU A 45 4.41 -2.43 6.05
C LEU A 45 4.19 -1.42 7.17
N GLU A 46 3.18 -0.59 6.99
CA GLU A 46 2.70 0.32 8.01
C GLU A 46 1.17 0.28 8.07
N HIS A 47 0.61 0.50 9.25
CA HIS A 47 -0.82 0.46 9.48
C HIS A 47 -1.28 1.60 10.40
N GLU A 48 -2.51 2.07 10.21
CA GLU A 48 -3.06 3.19 10.97
C GLU A 48 -4.59 3.16 11.01
N ALA A 49 -5.16 3.65 12.11
CA ALA A 49 -6.59 3.76 12.30
C ALA A 49 -7.20 4.82 11.36
N PRO A 50 -8.47 4.69 10.94
CA PRO A 50 -9.09 5.59 9.96
C PRO A 50 -9.04 7.07 10.31
N GLU A 51 -9.11 7.43 11.59
CA GLU A 51 -9.06 8.81 12.07
C GLU A 51 -7.71 9.49 11.83
N ASN A 52 -6.62 8.73 11.70
CA ASN A 52 -5.25 9.22 11.61
C ASN A 52 -4.60 8.94 10.24
N VAL A 53 -5.35 8.36 9.30
CA VAL A 53 -4.83 7.90 8.00
C VAL A 53 -4.20 9.03 7.16
N SER A 54 -4.58 10.29 7.41
CA SER A 54 -4.00 11.47 6.75
C SER A 54 -2.67 11.93 7.34
N HIS A 55 -2.22 11.34 8.46
CA HIS A 55 -0.92 11.62 9.05
C HIS A 55 0.21 11.04 8.21
N HIS A 56 1.36 11.72 8.24
CA HIS A 56 2.55 11.29 7.50
C HIS A 56 3.17 10.01 8.07
N TYR A 57 3.17 9.85 9.39
CA TYR A 57 3.74 8.70 10.09
C TYR A 57 2.63 7.76 10.55
N TRP A 58 2.74 6.50 10.16
CA TRP A 58 1.87 5.40 10.57
C TRP A 58 2.66 4.43 11.45
N GLY A 59 1.95 3.55 12.16
CA GLY A 59 2.58 2.49 12.95
C GLY A 59 3.30 1.49 12.06
N MET A 60 4.60 1.27 12.28
CA MET A 60 5.36 0.25 11.55
C MET A 60 4.96 -1.16 11.99
N TRP A 61 4.65 -2.01 11.02
CA TRP A 61 4.49 -3.43 11.28
C TRP A 61 5.86 -4.10 11.32
N LYS A 62 6.25 -4.57 12.51
CA LYS A 62 7.56 -5.20 12.78
C LYS A 62 8.72 -4.28 12.39
N LEU A 63 9.50 -4.68 11.38
CA LEU A 63 10.67 -3.98 10.85
C LEU A 63 10.64 -4.07 9.32
N PRO A 64 11.37 -3.20 8.59
CA PRO A 64 11.57 -3.37 7.16
C PRO A 64 12.16 -4.77 6.86
N PHE A 65 11.69 -5.38 5.78
CA PHE A 65 12.00 -6.77 5.43
C PHE A 65 13.35 -6.89 4.71
N PHE A 66 14.42 -6.50 5.40
CA PHE A 66 15.77 -6.46 4.84
C PHE A 66 16.19 -7.80 4.24
N GLY A 67 16.57 -7.78 2.96
CA GLY A 67 17.04 -8.95 2.24
C GLY A 67 15.95 -9.97 1.87
N MET A 68 14.67 -9.67 2.11
CA MET A 68 13.56 -10.52 1.69
C MET A 68 13.48 -10.58 0.16
N ARG A 69 13.40 -11.80 -0.39
CA ARG A 69 13.38 -12.05 -1.84
C ARG A 69 12.15 -12.81 -2.31
N ASP A 70 11.44 -13.46 -1.40
CA ASP A 70 10.21 -14.20 -1.70
C ASP A 70 9.00 -13.26 -1.57
N PRO A 71 8.28 -12.92 -2.66
CA PRO A 71 7.07 -12.12 -2.60
C PRO A 71 5.98 -12.74 -1.70
N ASP A 72 5.92 -14.08 -1.63
CA ASP A 72 4.94 -14.77 -0.78
C ASP A 72 5.20 -14.51 0.71
N GLU A 73 6.44 -14.23 1.13
CA GLU A 73 6.73 -13.80 2.51
C GLU A 73 6.12 -12.44 2.81
N VAL A 74 6.21 -11.48 1.89
CA VAL A 74 5.59 -10.15 2.05
C VAL A 74 4.07 -10.27 2.11
N LEU A 75 3.48 -11.10 1.24
CA LEU A 75 2.03 -11.33 1.22
C LEU A 75 1.53 -11.94 2.53
N ARG A 76 2.27 -12.92 3.09
CA ARG A 76 1.96 -13.49 4.41
C ARG A 76 1.98 -12.43 5.51
N GLU A 77 2.92 -11.48 5.46
CA GLU A 77 3.01 -10.39 6.43
C GLU A 77 1.88 -9.36 6.28
N ILE A 78 1.41 -9.09 5.05
CA ILE A 78 0.21 -8.27 4.81
C ILE A 78 -1.02 -8.89 5.48
N GLU A 79 -1.24 -10.19 5.26
CA GLU A 79 -2.38 -10.90 5.86
C GLU A 79 -2.25 -11.01 7.39
N ALA A 80 -1.03 -11.20 7.91
CA ALA A 80 -0.78 -11.20 9.35
C ALA A 80 -1.06 -9.83 9.99
N CYS A 81 -0.63 -8.74 9.34
CA CYS A 81 -0.91 -7.38 9.79
C CYS A 81 -2.42 -7.10 9.77
N ARG A 82 -3.12 -7.52 8.70
CA ARG A 82 -4.58 -7.41 8.58
C ARG A 82 -5.33 -8.19 9.66
N ALA A 83 -4.86 -9.38 10.00
CA ALA A 83 -5.46 -10.19 11.05
C ALA A 83 -5.26 -9.57 12.45
N ALA A 84 -4.12 -8.92 12.68
CA ALA A 84 -3.82 -8.23 13.94
C ALA A 84 -4.57 -6.89 14.07
N TYR A 85 -4.77 -6.17 12.97
CA TYR A 85 -5.41 -4.86 12.91
C TYR A 85 -6.50 -4.81 11.82
N PRO A 86 -7.64 -5.49 12.02
CA PRO A 86 -8.67 -5.66 11.00
C PRO A 86 -9.44 -4.37 10.64
N ASP A 87 -9.32 -3.35 11.47
CA ASP A 87 -9.96 -2.04 11.35
C ASP A 87 -8.99 -0.93 10.91
N HIS A 88 -7.73 -1.26 10.62
CA HIS A 88 -6.72 -0.32 10.15
C HIS A 88 -6.59 -0.33 8.62
N PHE A 89 -6.14 0.80 8.07
CA PHE A 89 -5.54 0.82 6.75
C PHE A 89 -4.15 0.21 6.80
N ILE A 90 -3.72 -0.44 5.72
CA ILE A 90 -2.34 -0.96 5.60
C ILE A 90 -1.74 -0.44 4.29
N ARG A 91 -0.52 0.09 4.37
CA ARG A 91 0.26 0.49 3.21
C ARG A 91 1.53 -0.33 3.07
N LEU A 92 1.90 -0.60 1.82
CA LEU A 92 3.15 -1.23 1.44
C LEU A 92 4.11 -0.15 0.93
N ILE A 93 5.33 -0.20 1.45
CA ILE A 93 6.41 0.73 1.14
C ILE A 93 7.59 -0.05 0.56
N GLY A 94 8.27 0.54 -0.42
CA GLY A 94 9.58 0.09 -0.90
C GLY A 94 10.65 1.14 -0.58
N TYR A 95 11.53 0.85 0.37
CA TYR A 95 12.64 1.73 0.73
C TYR A 95 13.83 1.54 -0.20
N ASP A 96 14.30 2.64 -0.79
CA ASP A 96 15.53 2.71 -1.58
C ASP A 96 16.66 3.26 -0.70
N ASP A 97 17.62 2.42 -0.36
CA ASP A 97 18.74 2.75 0.50
C ASP A 97 19.81 3.60 -0.21
N TYR A 98 19.92 3.50 -1.54
CA TYR A 98 20.86 4.32 -2.31
C TYR A 98 20.43 5.79 -2.36
N THR A 99 19.14 6.05 -2.55
CA THR A 99 18.59 7.42 -2.60
C THR A 99 18.07 7.92 -1.26
N GLN A 100 18.04 7.05 -0.24
CA GLN A 100 17.48 7.32 1.09
C GLN A 100 16.03 7.82 1.03
N CYS A 101 15.22 7.22 0.15
CA CYS A 101 13.83 7.60 -0.12
C CYS A 101 12.88 6.40 -0.04
N GLN A 102 11.57 6.67 -0.03
CA GLN A 102 10.55 5.68 -0.33
C GLN A 102 10.32 5.67 -1.85
N GLY A 103 10.86 4.67 -2.55
CA GLY A 103 10.68 4.50 -3.99
C GLY A 103 9.26 4.04 -4.36
N HIS A 104 8.53 3.51 -3.38
CA HIS A 104 7.14 3.09 -3.55
C HIS A 104 6.36 3.26 -2.24
N ASN A 105 5.10 3.69 -2.31
CA ASN A 105 4.20 3.83 -1.16
C ASN A 105 2.74 3.88 -1.64
N PHE A 106 1.95 2.85 -1.29
CA PHE A 106 0.52 2.77 -1.63
C PHE A 106 -0.24 1.91 -0.61
N VAL A 107 -1.55 2.16 -0.49
CA VAL A 107 -2.44 1.39 0.39
C VAL A 107 -2.81 0.05 -0.25
N VAL A 108 -2.55 -1.04 0.47
CA VAL A 108 -2.86 -2.42 0.06
C VAL A 108 -4.13 -2.96 0.70
N TYR A 109 -4.59 -2.37 1.81
CA TYR A 109 -5.82 -2.79 2.49
C TYR A 109 -6.59 -1.59 3.04
N ARG A 110 -7.91 -1.61 2.83
CA ARG A 110 -8.87 -0.68 3.41
C ARG A 110 -9.83 -1.44 4.32
N PRO A 111 -10.07 -0.97 5.56
CA PRO A 111 -11.02 -1.61 6.45
C PRO A 111 -12.45 -1.41 5.96
N ARG A 112 -13.37 -2.30 6.36
CA ARG A 112 -14.76 -2.25 5.90
C ARG A 112 -15.42 -0.92 6.29
N GLY A 113 -15.99 -0.23 5.30
CA GLY A 113 -16.70 1.04 5.49
C GLY A 113 -15.94 2.27 5.01
N TYR A 114 -14.75 2.08 4.40
CA TYR A 114 -13.91 3.11 3.82
C TYR A 114 -13.52 2.79 2.37
#